data_AF-A0A0B1P0X3-F1
#
_entry.id   AF-A0A0B1P0X3-F1
#
_cell.length_a   1.000
_cell.length_b   1.000
_cell.length_c   1.000
_cell.angle_alpha   90.00
_cell.angle_beta   90.00
_cell.angle_gamma   90.00
#
_symmetry.space_group_name_H-M   'P 1'
#
loop_
_entity.id
_entity.type
_entity.pdbx_description
1 polymer ?
#
loop_
_entity_poly.entity_id
_entity_poly.type
_entity_poly.pdbx_seq_one_letter_code
_entity_poly.pdbx_strand_id
1 'polypeptide(L)'
;MAYFTKAPSTAFRVFDESGIARRFKKQQPLDFCKRCNGHHPTKNCSRAPSCGNCGSTNHTEDLCMAATKCRNCGGPHRSDSRRCLARPTRLGVPTKEQMKIFRQVGEREYQAVLRAKAAEESATAAENINIDLTTSQESETEVDNIQASHIENSTGGALRL
;
A
#
# COMPACT_ATOMS: atom_id res chain seq x y z
N MET A 1 -6.22 -47.74 2.83
CA MET A 1 -6.62 -46.79 3.89
C MET A 1 -6.96 -47.59 5.13
N ALA A 2 -6.41 -47.23 6.29
CA ALA A 2 -6.76 -47.88 7.55
C ALA A 2 -8.09 -47.28 8.05
N TYR A 3 -9.11 -48.13 8.17
CA TYR A 3 -10.43 -47.73 8.67
C TYR A 3 -10.57 -48.15 10.13
N PHE A 4 -10.76 -47.17 11.02
CA PHE A 4 -11.03 -47.42 12.42
C PHE A 4 -12.54 -47.63 12.61
N THR A 5 -12.95 -48.83 13.02
CA THR A 5 -14.34 -49.19 13.31
C THR A 5 -14.84 -48.64 14.65
N LYS A 6 -13.91 -48.18 15.50
CA LYS A 6 -14.18 -47.55 16.80
C LYS A 6 -13.30 -46.32 16.95
N ALA A 7 -13.78 -45.33 17.68
CA ALA A 7 -12.99 -44.14 17.99
C ALA A 7 -11.70 -44.56 18.73
N PRO A 8 -10.50 -44.19 18.23
CA PRO A 8 -9.25 -44.50 18.91
C PRO A 8 -9.19 -43.84 20.30
N SER A 9 -8.56 -44.50 21.26
CA SER A 9 -8.32 -43.94 22.60
C SER A 9 -7.46 -42.67 22.51
N THR A 10 -7.47 -41.83 23.56
CA THR A 10 -6.79 -40.51 23.56
C THR A 10 -5.28 -40.56 23.36
N ALA A 11 -4.66 -41.74 23.36
CA ALA A 11 -3.23 -41.96 23.13
C ALA A 11 -3.01 -43.19 22.23
N PHE A 12 -3.28 -43.06 20.94
CA PHE A 12 -2.98 -44.10 19.94
C PHE A 12 -1.83 -43.66 19.01
N ARG A 13 -1.11 -44.61 18.42
CA ARG A 13 -0.10 -44.34 17.38
C ARG A 13 -0.66 -44.77 16.02
N VAL A 14 -0.33 -44.02 14.97
CA VAL A 14 -0.75 -44.38 13.60
C VAL A 14 0.19 -45.42 13.00
N PHE A 15 1.49 -45.27 13.24
CA PHE A 15 2.54 -46.25 12.95
C PHE A 15 3.44 -46.36 14.19
N ASP A 16 4.17 -47.46 14.32
CA ASP A 16 4.99 -47.73 15.53
C ASP A 16 6.04 -46.65 15.79
N GLU A 17 6.68 -46.14 14.72
CA GLU A 17 7.65 -45.05 14.79
C GLU A 17 7.01 -43.65 14.95
N SER A 18 5.70 -43.54 14.73
CA SER A 18 5.00 -42.25 14.87
C SER A 18 4.84 -41.86 16.33
N GLY A 19 4.90 -40.55 16.60
CA GLY A 19 4.48 -40.01 17.88
C GLY A 19 3.00 -40.32 18.20
N ILE A 20 2.64 -40.26 19.48
CA ILE A 20 1.26 -40.46 19.94
C ILE A 20 0.36 -39.42 19.27
N ALA A 21 -0.67 -39.89 18.56
CA ALA A 21 -1.67 -39.07 17.93
C ALA A 21 -2.43 -38.28 19.01
N ARG A 22 -2.39 -36.95 18.88
CA ARG A 22 -3.14 -36.03 19.75
C ARG A 22 -4.36 -35.54 19.01
N ARG A 23 -5.47 -35.39 19.74
CA ARG A 23 -6.68 -34.76 19.21
C ARG A 23 -6.34 -33.35 18.74
N PHE A 24 -6.58 -33.06 17.46
CA PHE A 24 -6.43 -31.72 16.92
C PHE A 24 -7.46 -30.79 17.58
N LYS A 25 -7.01 -29.94 18.50
CA LYS A 25 -7.84 -28.86 19.05
C LYS A 25 -7.80 -27.71 18.06
N LYS A 26 -8.94 -27.43 17.40
CA LYS A 26 -9.11 -26.19 16.65
C LYS A 26 -8.95 -25.03 17.65
N GLN A 27 -7.87 -24.28 17.53
CA GLN A 27 -7.74 -22.98 18.18
C GLN A 27 -8.89 -22.11 17.69
N GLN A 28 -9.68 -21.55 18.61
CA GLN A 28 -10.67 -20.53 18.28
C GLN A 28 -9.90 -19.35 17.66
N PRO A 29 -10.17 -18.97 16.41
CA PRO A 29 -9.63 -17.74 15.85
C PRO A 29 -10.06 -16.61 16.78
N LEU A 30 -9.12 -15.80 17.29
CA LEU A 30 -9.51 -14.62 18.03
C LEU A 30 -10.35 -13.72 17.13
N ASP A 31 -11.52 -13.34 17.64
CA ASP A 31 -12.42 -12.44 16.94
C ASP A 31 -11.72 -11.12 16.62
N PHE A 32 -12.02 -10.60 15.43
CA PHE A 32 -11.66 -9.23 15.07
C PHE A 32 -12.76 -8.29 15.56
N CYS A 33 -12.41 -7.39 16.48
CA CYS A 33 -13.36 -6.45 17.03
C CYS A 33 -13.62 -5.30 16.05
N LYS A 34 -14.81 -5.27 15.45
CA LYS A 34 -15.24 -4.22 14.52
C LYS A 34 -15.28 -2.81 15.14
N ARG A 35 -15.42 -2.71 16.46
CA ARG A 35 -15.42 -1.41 17.17
C ARG A 35 -14.03 -0.80 17.21
N CYS A 36 -13.05 -1.52 17.77
CA CYS A 36 -11.72 -0.96 18.03
C CYS A 36 -10.62 -1.46 17.08
N ASN A 37 -10.97 -2.30 16.11
CA ASN A 37 -10.07 -2.94 15.14
C ASN A 37 -8.94 -3.78 15.77
N GLY A 38 -9.19 -4.31 16.97
CA GLY A 38 -8.27 -5.17 17.71
C GLY A 38 -8.64 -6.66 17.63
N HIS A 39 -7.64 -7.52 17.84
CA HIS A 39 -7.83 -8.97 17.92
C HIS A 39 -8.10 -9.39 19.37
N HIS A 40 -9.37 -9.47 19.76
CA HIS A 40 -9.82 -9.94 21.07
C HIS A 40 -11.33 -10.27 21.02
N PRO A 41 -11.86 -11.03 21.99
CA PRO A 41 -13.28 -11.30 22.08
C PRO A 41 -14.12 -10.01 22.05
N THR A 42 -15.12 -9.96 21.17
CA THR A 42 -15.90 -8.75 20.88
C THR A 42 -16.88 -8.35 21.98
N LYS A 43 -17.42 -9.33 22.71
CA LYS A 43 -18.56 -9.17 23.62
C LYS A 43 -18.38 -8.06 24.66
N ASN A 44 -17.16 -7.89 25.19
CA ASN A 44 -16.88 -6.96 26.29
C ASN A 44 -15.82 -5.90 25.91
N CYS A 45 -15.82 -5.44 24.66
CA CYS A 45 -14.88 -4.42 24.22
C CYS A 45 -15.19 -3.04 24.85
N SER A 46 -14.35 -2.61 25.80
CA SER A 46 -14.40 -1.27 26.40
C SER A 46 -13.63 -0.20 25.62
N ARG A 47 -12.89 -0.59 24.57
CA ARG A 47 -12.08 0.34 23.76
C ARG A 47 -12.96 1.25 22.91
N ALA A 48 -12.52 2.49 22.76
CA ALA A 48 -13.18 3.45 21.87
C ALA A 48 -13.24 2.93 20.43
N PRO A 49 -14.29 3.30 19.66
CA PRO A 49 -14.33 3.05 18.24
C PRO A 49 -13.10 3.65 17.55
N SER A 50 -12.51 2.92 16.60
CA SER A 50 -11.38 3.41 15.82
C SER A 50 -11.64 3.25 14.32
N CYS A 51 -11.01 4.11 13.54
CA CYS A 51 -11.04 4.06 12.09
C CYS A 51 -10.31 2.80 11.58
N GLY A 52 -10.96 2.03 10.70
CA GLY A 52 -10.38 0.81 10.11
C GLY A 52 -9.17 1.09 9.21
N ASN A 53 -9.13 2.28 8.60
CA ASN A 53 -8.10 2.73 7.67
C ASN A 53 -6.82 3.22 8.37
N CYS A 54 -6.92 4.14 9.35
CA CYS A 54 -5.75 4.75 10.00
C CYS A 54 -5.63 4.46 11.51
N GLY A 55 -6.64 3.84 12.13
CA GLY A 55 -6.63 3.51 13.55
C GLY A 55 -6.91 4.67 14.51
N SER A 56 -7.19 5.88 14.00
CA SER A 56 -7.58 7.05 14.80
C SER A 56 -8.94 6.85 15.46
N THR A 57 -9.13 7.42 16.65
CA THR A 57 -10.43 7.45 17.36
C THR A 57 -11.19 8.76 17.14
N ASN A 58 -10.63 9.70 16.36
CA ASN A 58 -11.15 11.07 16.25
C ASN A 58 -12.16 11.24 15.12
N HIS A 59 -12.30 10.25 14.24
CA HIS A 59 -13.21 10.30 13.09
C HIS A 59 -13.77 8.92 12.75
N THR A 60 -14.87 8.92 11.99
CA THR A 60 -15.43 7.72 11.35
C THR A 60 -14.66 7.39 10.08
N GLU A 61 -14.74 6.12 9.64
CA GLU A 61 -13.98 5.65 8.47
C GLU A 61 -14.30 6.42 7.18
N ASP A 62 -15.55 6.88 7.03
CA ASP A 62 -16.01 7.61 5.84
C ASP A 62 -15.36 9.01 5.67
N LEU A 63 -14.88 9.61 6.77
CA LEU A 63 -14.21 10.91 6.78
C LEU A 63 -12.67 10.77 6.77
N CYS A 64 -12.15 9.55 6.60
CA CYS A 64 -10.73 9.30 6.73
C CYS A 64 -9.97 9.69 5.45
N MET A 65 -9.21 10.78 5.53
CA MET A 65 -8.27 11.20 4.46
C MET A 65 -6.83 10.72 4.69
N ALA A 66 -6.57 10.03 5.79
CA ALA A 66 -5.22 9.57 6.12
C ALA A 66 -4.81 8.39 5.23
N ALA A 67 -3.51 8.30 4.93
CA ALA A 67 -2.96 7.11 4.31
C ALA A 67 -3.20 5.87 5.18
N THR A 68 -3.50 4.75 4.53
CA THR A 68 -3.84 3.50 5.20
C THR A 68 -2.69 3.02 6.08
N LYS A 69 -2.96 2.89 7.38
CA LYS A 69 -1.99 2.43 8.38
C LYS A 69 -2.66 1.47 9.36
N CYS A 70 -2.11 0.27 9.45
CA CYS A 70 -2.65 -0.76 10.32
C CYS A 70 -2.50 -0.37 11.80
N ARG A 71 -3.60 -0.41 12.56
CA ARG A 71 -3.59 -0.11 14.00
C ARG A 71 -2.74 -1.07 14.83
N ASN A 72 -2.62 -2.32 14.36
CA ASN A 72 -2.04 -3.42 15.12
C ASN A 72 -0.52 -3.57 14.86
N CYS A 73 -0.09 -3.55 13.60
CA CYS A 73 1.32 -3.70 13.21
C CYS A 73 1.95 -2.45 12.57
N GLY A 74 1.21 -1.38 12.30
CA GLY A 74 1.75 -0.16 11.68
C GLY A 74 2.03 -0.25 10.18
N GLY A 75 1.77 -1.40 9.54
CA GLY A 75 2.00 -1.60 8.10
C GLY A 75 1.01 -0.87 7.19
N PRO A 76 1.32 -0.73 5.88
CA PRO A 76 0.51 0.00 4.89
C PRO A 76 -0.70 -0.81 4.41
N HIS A 77 -1.60 -1.17 5.33
CA HIS A 77 -2.83 -1.90 5.04
C HIS A 77 -3.87 -1.71 6.16
N ARG A 78 -5.14 -2.02 5.89
CA ARG A 78 -6.22 -1.95 6.91
C ARG A 78 -6.02 -2.96 8.03
N SER A 79 -6.63 -2.70 9.18
CA SER A 79 -6.44 -3.51 10.40
C SER A 79 -7.03 -4.93 10.33
N ASP A 80 -8.05 -5.13 9.51
CA ASP A 80 -8.71 -6.41 9.21
C ASP A 80 -8.00 -7.24 8.11
N SER A 81 -6.96 -6.67 7.50
CA SER A 81 -6.22 -7.30 6.40
C SER A 81 -5.53 -8.59 6.85
N ARG A 82 -5.56 -9.60 5.96
CA ARG A 82 -4.82 -10.86 6.13
C ARG A 82 -3.30 -10.66 6.07
N ARG A 83 -2.82 -9.51 5.57
CA ARG A 83 -1.39 -9.15 5.54
C ARG A 83 -0.87 -8.73 6.92
N CYS A 84 -1.75 -8.50 7.90
CA CYS A 84 -1.35 -8.07 9.23
C CYS A 84 -0.59 -9.17 9.98
N LEU A 85 0.70 -8.97 10.24
CA LEU A 85 1.52 -9.89 11.04
C LEU A 85 1.05 -10.00 12.49
N ALA A 86 0.39 -8.97 13.01
CA ALA A 86 -0.21 -8.97 14.35
C ALA A 86 -1.52 -9.79 14.43
N ARG A 87 -1.99 -10.36 13.31
CA ARG A 87 -3.17 -11.21 13.28
C ARG A 87 -2.84 -12.56 13.95
N PRO A 88 -3.65 -12.98 14.94
CA PRO A 88 -3.51 -14.30 15.54
C PRO A 88 -3.57 -15.41 14.49
N THR A 89 -2.65 -16.37 14.62
CA THR A 89 -2.52 -17.49 13.68
C THR A 89 -2.90 -18.81 14.37
N ARG A 90 -2.80 -19.92 13.64
CA ARG A 90 -2.97 -21.27 14.21
C ARG A 90 -1.97 -21.58 15.32
N LEU A 91 -0.83 -20.90 15.33
CA LEU A 91 0.21 -21.06 16.36
C LEU A 91 -0.11 -20.27 17.64
N GLY A 92 -1.15 -19.43 17.61
CA GLY A 92 -1.58 -18.62 18.75
C GLY A 92 -1.49 -17.13 18.48
N VAL A 93 -1.58 -16.36 19.57
CA VAL A 93 -1.47 -14.91 19.59
C VAL A 93 0.01 -14.53 19.56
N PRO A 94 0.41 -13.52 18.76
CA PRO A 94 1.77 -13.01 18.79
C PRO A 94 2.22 -12.60 20.19
N THR A 95 3.46 -12.94 20.55
CA THR A 95 4.05 -12.49 21.83
C THR A 95 4.34 -11.00 21.82
N LYS A 96 4.64 -10.41 22.98
CA LYS A 96 4.97 -8.99 23.10
C LYS A 96 6.23 -8.63 22.30
N GLU A 97 7.20 -9.53 22.27
CA GLU A 97 8.47 -9.39 21.53
C GLU A 97 8.22 -9.45 20.02
N GLN A 98 7.41 -10.42 19.56
CA GLN A 98 6.98 -10.50 18.16
C GLN A 98 6.22 -9.24 17.73
N MET A 99 5.31 -8.75 18.58
CA MET A 99 4.58 -7.51 18.33
C MET A 99 5.49 -6.29 18.19
N LYS A 100 6.59 -6.22 18.96
CA LYS A 100 7.59 -5.15 18.82
C LYS A 100 8.25 -5.20 17.45
N ILE A 101 8.67 -6.39 17.01
CA ILE A 101 9.28 -6.61 15.69
C ILE A 101 8.29 -6.25 14.57
N PHE A 102 7.05 -6.73 14.65
CA PHE A 102 6.02 -6.45 13.65
C PHE A 102 5.72 -4.96 13.52
N ARG A 103 5.68 -4.22 14.64
CA ARG A 103 5.53 -2.77 14.61
C ARG A 103 6.70 -2.07 13.94
N GLN A 104 7.92 -2.52 14.20
CA GLN A 104 9.12 -1.95 13.57
C GLN A 104 9.15 -2.21 12.06
N VAL A 105 8.85 -3.44 11.64
CA VAL A 105 8.79 -3.82 10.22
C VAL A 105 7.65 -3.09 9.51
N GLY A 106 6.44 -3.11 10.10
CA GLY A 106 5.28 -2.45 9.53
C GLY A 106 5.46 -0.94 9.40
N GLU A 107 6.03 -0.26 10.40
CA GLU A 107 6.36 1.16 10.30
C GLU A 107 7.34 1.42 9.15
N ARG A 108 8.40 0.60 9.01
CA ARG A 108 9.37 0.74 7.92
C ARG A 108 8.71 0.59 6.54
N GLU A 109 7.84 -0.40 6.38
CA GLU A 109 7.08 -0.61 5.14
C GLU A 109 6.15 0.56 4.85
N TYR A 110 5.45 1.06 5.86
CA TYR A 110 4.56 2.21 5.73
C TYR A 110 5.33 3.46 5.28
N GLN A 111 6.47 3.74 5.89
CA GLN A 111 7.33 4.86 5.50
C GLN A 111 7.91 4.71 4.09
N ALA A 112 8.23 3.49 3.66
CA ALA A 112 8.69 3.24 2.30
C ALA A 112 7.58 3.53 1.27
N VAL A 113 6.34 3.11 1.56
CA VAL A 113 5.18 3.40 0.69
C VAL A 113 4.91 4.90 0.62
N LEU A 114 4.99 5.64 1.74
CA LEU A 114 4.83 7.10 1.72
C LEU A 114 5.90 7.79 0.86
N ARG A 115 7.16 7.34 0.98
CA ARG A 115 8.26 7.86 0.14
C ARG A 115 8.06 7.57 -1.34
N ALA A 116 7.61 6.36 -1.68
CA ALA A 116 7.31 5.99 -3.06
C ALA A 116 6.21 6.88 -3.65
N LYS A 117 5.11 7.08 -2.91
CA LYS A 117 4.01 7.96 -3.35
C LYS A 117 4.47 9.41 -3.57
N ALA A 118 5.26 9.96 -2.65
CA ALA A 118 5.79 11.31 -2.81
C ALA A 118 6.70 11.43 -4.05
N ALA A 119 7.50 10.40 -4.36
CA ALA A 119 8.33 10.37 -5.55
C ALA A 119 7.48 10.26 -6.84
N GLU A 120 6.43 9.45 -6.83
CA GLU A 120 5.46 9.35 -7.94
C GLU A 120 4.76 10.71 -8.19
N GLU A 121 4.29 11.36 -7.13
CA GLU A 121 3.69 12.70 -7.21
C GLU A 121 4.68 13.73 -7.77
N SER A 122 5.95 13.68 -7.36
CA SER A 122 6.98 14.57 -7.93
C SER A 122 7.29 14.28 -9.41
N ALA A 123 7.28 13.01 -9.82
CA ALA A 123 7.57 12.62 -11.20
C ALA A 123 6.43 13.06 -12.13
N THR A 124 5.18 12.83 -11.72
CA THR A 124 4.00 13.30 -12.48
C THR A 124 3.96 14.83 -12.59
N ALA A 125 4.35 15.56 -11.54
CA ALA A 125 4.48 17.01 -11.60
C ALA A 125 5.54 17.46 -12.62
N ALA A 126 6.70 16.80 -12.65
CA ALA A 126 7.76 17.11 -13.63
C ALA A 126 7.35 16.78 -15.07
N GLU A 127 6.63 15.68 -15.30
CA GLU A 127 6.07 15.33 -16.61
C GLU A 127 5.06 16.36 -17.09
N ASN A 128 4.13 16.80 -16.23
CA ASN A 128 3.16 17.84 -16.56
C ASN A 128 3.84 19.16 -16.95
N ILE A 129 4.92 19.55 -16.24
CA ILE A 129 5.71 20.75 -16.58
C ILE A 129 6.36 20.61 -17.96
N ASN A 130 6.92 19.44 -18.28
CA ASN A 130 7.55 19.21 -19.59
C ASN A 130 6.54 19.25 -20.75
N ILE A 131 5.32 18.71 -20.56
CA ILE A 131 4.27 18.73 -21.58
C ILE A 131 3.77 20.17 -21.83
N ASP A 132 3.60 20.96 -20.77
CA ASP A 132 3.21 22.39 -20.87
C ASP A 132 4.27 23.23 -21.59
N LEU A 133 5.55 22.96 -21.32
CA LEU A 133 6.68 23.60 -21.99
C LEU A 133 6.74 23.25 -23.50
N THR A 134 6.43 22.00 -23.86
CA THR A 134 6.46 21.54 -25.26
C THR A 134 5.27 22.08 -26.05
N THR A 135 4.08 22.14 -25.44
CA THR A 135 2.86 22.71 -26.04
C THR A 135 3.02 24.21 -26.31
N SER A 136 3.73 24.93 -25.46
CA SER A 136 4.01 26.36 -25.65
C SER A 136 4.98 26.62 -26.81
N GLN A 137 5.91 25.69 -27.09
CA GLN A 137 6.88 25.82 -28.19
C GLN A 137 6.29 25.49 -29.58
N GLU A 138 5.20 24.74 -29.67
CA GLU A 138 4.57 24.41 -30.97
C GLU A 138 3.71 25.56 -31.54
N SER A 139 3.45 26.60 -30.76
CA SER A 139 2.67 27.78 -31.19
C SER A 139 3.48 28.87 -31.91
N GLU A 140 4.80 28.70 -32.05
CA GLU A 140 5.70 29.69 -32.66
C GLU A 140 6.30 29.22 -34.01
N THR A 141 5.50 28.70 -34.95
CA THR A 141 5.96 28.55 -36.35
C THR A 141 4.86 28.82 -37.38
N GLU A 142 4.31 30.04 -37.44
CA GLU A 142 3.55 30.46 -38.63
C GLU A 142 3.45 31.98 -38.84
N VAL A 143 4.59 32.68 -39.01
CA VAL A 143 4.64 34.10 -39.44
C VAL A 143 6.07 34.33 -40.02
N ASP A 144 6.40 34.76 -41.24
CA ASP A 144 5.71 35.29 -42.41
C ASP A 144 6.53 34.91 -43.66
N ASN A 145 5.90 34.36 -44.70
CA ASN A 145 6.48 34.33 -46.05
C ASN A 145 5.78 35.40 -46.90
N ILE A 146 6.31 36.61 -46.91
CA ILE A 146 5.91 37.64 -47.87
C ILE A 146 6.96 37.72 -48.97
N GLN A 147 6.61 37.08 -50.09
CA GLN A 147 7.20 37.31 -51.39
C GLN A 147 6.96 38.77 -51.82
N ALA A 148 8.02 39.52 -52.09
CA ALA A 148 7.94 40.75 -52.90
C ALA A 148 9.14 40.85 -53.84
N SER A 149 8.81 41.16 -55.09
CA SER A 149 9.58 40.96 -56.31
C SER A 149 10.71 41.96 -56.58
N HIS A 150 11.74 41.41 -57.21
CA HIS A 150 12.78 41.99 -58.06
C HIS A 150 12.41 43.26 -58.86
N ILE A 151 13.23 44.31 -58.71
CA ILE A 151 13.43 45.35 -59.75
C ILE A 151 14.94 45.61 -59.86
N GLU A 152 15.51 45.22 -61.00
CA GLU A 152 16.80 45.68 -61.50
C GLU A 152 16.72 47.15 -61.88
N ASN A 153 17.82 47.89 -61.67
CA ASN A 153 18.36 48.75 -62.73
C ASN A 153 19.84 49.01 -62.48
N SER A 154 20.64 48.39 -63.33
CA SER A 154 22.07 48.63 -63.55
C SER A 154 22.24 49.89 -64.38
N THR A 155 23.12 50.79 -63.97
CA THR A 155 23.71 51.77 -64.91
C THR A 155 25.17 51.98 -64.52
N GLY A 156 26.06 51.26 -65.22
CA GLY A 156 27.48 51.55 -65.26
C GLY A 156 27.79 52.61 -66.32
N GLY A 157 28.86 53.38 -66.11
CA GLY A 157 29.42 54.26 -67.14
C GLY A 157 30.41 55.29 -66.60
N ALA A 158 31.70 54.92 -66.62
CA ALA A 158 32.84 55.75 -66.27
C ALA A 158 33.07 56.95 -67.21
N LEU A 159 33.78 57.97 -66.74
CA LEU A 159 34.70 58.76 -67.59
C LEU A 159 35.81 59.40 -66.76
N ARG A 160 37.04 59.18 -67.24
CA ARG A 160 38.31 59.77 -66.82
C ARG A 160 38.38 61.23 -67.26
N LEU A 161 38.99 62.09 -66.43
CA LEU A 161 40.14 62.96 -66.73
C LEU A 161 40.62 63.61 -65.43
#